data_AF-A0A954D3B3-F1
#
_entry.id   AF-A0A954D3B3-F1
#
_cell.length_a   1.000
_cell.length_b   1.000
_cell.length_c   1.000
_cell.angle_alpha   90.00
_cell.angle_beta   90.00
_cell.angle_gamma   90.00
#
_symmetry.space_group_name_H-M   'P 1'
#
loop_
_entity.id
_entity.type
_entity.pdbx_description
1 polymer ?
#
loop_
_entity_poly.entity_id
_entity_poly.type
_entity_poly.pdbx_seq_one_letter_code
_entity_poly.pdbx_strand_id
1 'polypeptide(L)'
;CMFCHNAYPEIPVGADRADRAFRFPAELPHGIGCQRCHGPGARHIEQAAREEPRDEDVRARIYNPGRASLTEREQLCASCHLQPESMVGELLTTRFDVPEFSLRPGQPLEQHRVYLDHGAAAERSERFQVNHHGYRLRQSRCYTVSGKLTCVTCHDPHRKVAAAERPAFYRAKCAGCHRPTDCRGPGMSDSNKAAASDCVACHMPTRRPIDVVLAKVTDHRIARRRPGGGAEAAPPTESMPDPRGHTAHPLFPGSNDPQLRLFELLAFLPSEPAKTRRQLRDEFLSSRPHGIDAYLRVGRALLLDDDPSLALGVLHEAVEKFPNDAATHWALGDALLAAAQIDPAMAALQKARRMAPDHPGILRSHAEAHSKRGAWPLAVADYARSLELREDDRLTLQGYAEALIKTGKSEQARHTLLRVFAMNPSDEYSAIMAARLAGLDGQYSEQMRILRQASTHLPEITLHWIGELLTSPDARSRDPATALRLAEGLQTSGTHRKSARLAIAFAALFTEAEGDHASRLRA
;
A
#
# COMPACT_ATOMS: atom_id res chain seq x y z
N CYS A 1 -1.31 6.45 -8.26
CA CYS A 1 -0.55 7.55 -8.94
C CYS A 1 -1.01 7.86 -10.38
N MET A 2 -0.87 6.94 -11.33
CA MET A 2 -1.10 7.22 -12.77
C MET A 2 -2.52 7.71 -13.10
N PHE A 3 -3.52 7.22 -12.39
CA PHE A 3 -4.89 7.72 -12.51
C PHE A 3 -4.99 9.24 -12.26
N CYS A 4 -4.26 9.75 -11.27
CA CYS A 4 -4.40 11.14 -10.81
C CYS A 4 -3.47 12.13 -11.51
N HIS A 5 -2.42 11.67 -12.19
CA HIS A 5 -1.35 12.53 -12.71
C HIS A 5 -1.16 12.52 -14.23
N ASN A 6 -1.93 11.70 -14.94
CA ASN A 6 -1.82 11.53 -16.38
C ASN A 6 -3.18 11.69 -17.07
N ALA A 7 -3.15 11.94 -18.38
CA ALA A 7 -4.33 11.87 -19.21
C ALA A 7 -4.78 10.40 -19.31
N TYR A 8 -5.96 10.14 -19.87
CA TYR A 8 -6.41 8.78 -20.06
C TYR A 8 -5.42 8.00 -20.93
N PRO A 9 -4.75 6.97 -20.39
CA PRO A 9 -3.86 6.11 -21.17
C PRO A 9 -4.68 5.13 -22.03
N GLU A 10 -4.09 4.68 -23.14
CA GLU A 10 -4.64 3.58 -23.93
C GLU A 10 -4.30 2.25 -23.26
N ILE A 11 -5.13 1.84 -22.30
CA ILE A 11 -4.95 0.58 -21.57
C ILE A 11 -5.73 -0.54 -22.27
N PRO A 12 -5.10 -1.69 -22.59
CA PRO A 12 -5.80 -2.85 -23.10
C PRO A 12 -6.91 -3.32 -22.14
N VAL A 13 -8.03 -3.79 -22.69
CA VAL A 13 -9.15 -4.30 -21.88
C VAL A 13 -8.67 -5.35 -20.89
N GLY A 14 -8.97 -5.14 -19.60
CA GLY A 14 -8.64 -6.06 -18.51
C GLY A 14 -7.18 -6.00 -18.02
N ALA A 15 -6.38 -5.04 -18.47
CA ALA A 15 -5.02 -4.83 -17.96
C ALA A 15 -4.96 -4.13 -16.58
N ASP A 16 -6.11 -3.68 -16.07
CA ASP A 16 -6.33 -3.06 -14.76
C ASP A 16 -7.06 -3.97 -13.76
N ARG A 17 -7.22 -5.26 -14.11
CA ARG A 17 -7.77 -6.26 -13.19
C ARG A 17 -6.86 -6.46 -11.98
N ALA A 18 -7.47 -6.62 -10.80
CA ALA A 18 -6.74 -6.78 -9.53
C ALA A 18 -5.83 -8.03 -9.48
N ASP A 19 -6.10 -9.06 -10.29
CA ASP A 19 -5.28 -10.26 -10.38
C ASP A 19 -4.04 -10.13 -11.26
N ARG A 20 -3.91 -9.06 -12.06
CA ARG A 20 -2.81 -8.86 -13.01
C ARG A 20 -1.92 -7.71 -12.56
N ALA A 21 -0.64 -7.78 -12.93
CA ALA A 21 0.22 -6.61 -12.85
C ALA A 21 -0.32 -5.52 -13.81
N PHE A 22 -0.47 -4.29 -13.31
CA PHE A 22 -0.79 -3.15 -14.17
C PHE A 22 0.27 -3.03 -15.27
N ARG A 23 -0.14 -3.30 -16.51
CA ARG A 23 0.70 -3.07 -17.68
C ARG A 23 0.33 -1.73 -18.28
N PHE A 24 1.22 -0.77 -18.12
CA PHE A 24 1.09 0.50 -18.81
C PHE A 24 1.47 0.34 -20.29
N PRO A 25 0.82 1.08 -21.20
CA PRO A 25 1.26 1.15 -22.59
C PRO A 25 2.70 1.68 -22.68
N ALA A 26 3.38 1.36 -23.78
CA ALA A 26 4.73 1.85 -24.05
C ALA A 26 4.82 3.39 -24.03
N GLU A 27 3.74 4.04 -24.47
CA GLU A 27 3.58 5.49 -24.41
C GLU A 27 2.54 5.87 -23.35
N LEU A 28 2.97 6.64 -22.35
CA LEU A 28 2.09 7.18 -21.32
C LEU A 28 1.85 8.66 -21.57
N PRO A 29 0.60 9.10 -21.73
CA PRO A 29 0.33 10.52 -21.95
C PRO A 29 0.71 11.32 -20.70
N HIS A 30 1.43 12.43 -20.88
CA HIS A 30 1.94 13.23 -19.79
C HIS A 30 0.92 14.24 -19.27
N GLY A 31 0.88 14.41 -17.94
CA GLY A 31 0.09 15.44 -17.27
C GLY A 31 -1.42 15.27 -17.43
N ILE A 32 -2.19 16.19 -16.85
CA ILE A 32 -3.65 16.17 -16.92
C ILE A 32 -4.12 16.85 -18.20
N GLY A 33 -4.53 16.04 -19.18
CA GLY A 33 -5.10 16.52 -20.45
C GLY A 33 -6.55 16.98 -20.32
N CYS A 34 -7.04 17.72 -21.34
CA CYS A 34 -8.39 18.29 -21.37
C CYS A 34 -9.49 17.26 -21.06
N GLN A 35 -9.33 16.04 -21.56
CA GLN A 35 -10.33 14.98 -21.44
C GLN A 35 -10.56 14.51 -20.00
N ARG A 36 -9.61 14.72 -19.07
CA ARG A 36 -9.79 14.39 -17.65
C ARG A 36 -10.90 15.22 -17.01
N CYS A 37 -11.11 16.46 -17.49
CA CYS A 37 -12.14 17.37 -17.00
C CYS A 37 -13.36 17.45 -17.93
N HIS A 38 -13.13 17.28 -19.24
CA HIS A 38 -14.11 17.51 -20.28
C HIS A 38 -14.61 16.24 -20.99
N GLY A 39 -14.17 15.06 -20.56
CA GLY A 39 -14.53 13.80 -21.17
C GLY A 39 -13.97 13.63 -22.59
N PRO A 40 -14.49 12.66 -23.36
CA PRO A 40 -14.01 12.37 -24.70
C PRO A 40 -14.10 13.58 -25.64
N GLY A 41 -12.97 14.01 -26.20
CA GLY A 41 -12.88 15.21 -27.04
C GLY A 41 -13.01 14.98 -28.54
N ALA A 42 -13.05 13.72 -29.02
CA ALA A 42 -12.98 13.39 -30.44
C ALA A 42 -14.05 14.10 -31.28
N ARG A 43 -15.32 14.03 -30.87
CA ARG A 43 -16.44 14.70 -31.56
C ARG A 43 -16.32 16.22 -31.60
N HIS A 44 -15.66 16.80 -30.60
CA HIS A 44 -15.43 18.24 -30.55
C HIS A 44 -14.37 18.66 -31.56
N ILE A 45 -13.27 17.91 -31.67
CA ILE A 45 -12.24 18.16 -32.68
C ILE A 45 -12.79 17.91 -34.09
N GLU A 46 -13.51 16.81 -34.30
CA GLU A 46 -14.18 16.51 -35.59
C GLU A 46 -15.12 17.63 -36.03
N GLN A 47 -15.88 18.21 -35.09
CA GLN A 47 -16.79 19.32 -35.38
C GLN A 47 -16.03 20.61 -35.67
N ALA A 48 -14.93 20.87 -34.94
CA ALA A 48 -14.09 22.07 -35.13
C ALA A 48 -13.28 22.03 -36.44
N ALA A 49 -12.98 20.84 -36.95
CA ALA A 49 -12.20 20.65 -38.18
C ALA A 49 -13.02 20.75 -39.47
N ARG A 50 -14.33 21.01 -39.40
CA ARG A 50 -15.18 21.22 -40.58
C ARG A 50 -14.86 22.57 -41.23
N GLU A 51 -15.16 22.72 -42.52
CA GLU A 51 -14.87 23.96 -43.29
C GLU A 51 -15.55 25.20 -42.70
N GLU A 52 -16.80 25.06 -42.24
CA GLU A 52 -17.58 26.14 -41.61
C GLU A 52 -18.17 25.67 -40.27
N PRO A 53 -17.35 25.60 -39.20
CA PRO A 53 -17.81 25.11 -37.92
C PRO A 53 -18.56 26.22 -37.17
N ARG A 54 -19.81 25.96 -36.78
CA ARG A 54 -20.52 26.86 -35.86
C ARG A 54 -20.01 26.64 -34.44
N ASP A 55 -19.59 27.72 -33.77
CA ASP A 55 -19.08 27.72 -32.39
C ASP A 55 -19.98 26.98 -31.40
N GLU A 56 -21.30 27.16 -31.53
CA GLU A 56 -22.30 26.51 -30.67
C GLU A 56 -22.28 25.00 -30.82
N ASP A 57 -22.18 24.51 -32.07
CA ASP A 57 -22.10 23.09 -32.36
C ASP A 57 -20.80 22.51 -31.81
N VAL A 58 -19.66 23.19 -32.01
CA VAL A 58 -18.35 22.77 -31.48
C VAL A 58 -18.38 22.65 -29.96
N ARG A 59 -18.91 23.66 -29.26
CA ARG A 59 -19.02 23.68 -27.79
C ARG A 59 -19.99 22.63 -27.25
N ALA A 60 -21.03 22.28 -28.00
CA ALA A 60 -22.00 21.26 -27.61
C ALA A 60 -21.46 19.82 -27.70
N ARG A 61 -20.34 19.59 -28.42
CA ARG A 61 -19.75 18.26 -28.61
C ARG A 61 -18.76 17.82 -27.52
N ILE A 62 -18.54 18.64 -26.50
CA ILE A 62 -17.65 18.36 -25.37
C ILE A 62 -18.35 18.65 -24.05
N TYR A 63 -18.09 17.83 -23.03
CA TYR A 63 -18.68 18.07 -21.71
C TYR A 63 -18.10 19.37 -21.12
N ASN A 64 -18.98 20.22 -20.59
CA ASN A 64 -18.60 21.49 -19.99
C ASN A 64 -18.97 21.50 -18.50
N PRO A 65 -17.98 21.35 -17.59
CA PRO A 65 -18.21 21.41 -16.14
C PRO A 65 -18.89 22.70 -15.67
N GLY A 66 -18.75 23.81 -16.40
CA GLY A 66 -19.40 25.08 -16.08
C GLY A 66 -20.94 25.01 -16.09
N ARG A 67 -21.51 24.06 -16.85
CA ARG A 67 -22.97 23.82 -16.94
C ARG A 67 -23.48 22.73 -16.00
N ALA A 68 -22.58 22.06 -15.29
CA ALA A 68 -22.92 20.95 -14.40
C ALA A 68 -23.44 21.44 -13.04
N SER A 69 -24.10 20.54 -12.31
CA SER A 69 -24.52 20.76 -10.93
C SER A 69 -23.32 21.02 -10.01
N LEU A 70 -23.57 21.57 -8.82
CA LEU A 70 -22.52 21.78 -7.82
C LEU A 70 -21.83 20.46 -7.43
N THR A 71 -22.62 19.40 -7.24
CA THR A 71 -22.12 18.06 -6.90
C THR A 71 -21.24 17.50 -8.01
N GLU A 72 -21.66 17.54 -9.28
CA GLU A 72 -20.84 17.03 -10.39
C GLU A 72 -19.51 17.79 -10.53
N ARG A 73 -19.53 19.12 -10.34
CA ARG A 73 -18.30 19.94 -10.37
C ARG A 73 -17.33 19.59 -9.25
N GLU A 74 -17.84 19.37 -8.06
CA GLU A 74 -17.02 18.99 -6.91
C GLU A 74 -16.45 17.57 -7.10
N GLN A 75 -17.30 16.64 -7.53
CA GLN A 75 -16.93 15.25 -7.76
C GLN A 75 -15.88 15.08 -8.87
N LEU A 76 -15.89 15.94 -9.89
CA LEU A 76 -14.86 15.95 -10.92
C LEU A 76 -13.45 16.07 -10.32
N CYS A 77 -13.24 17.02 -9.41
CA CYS A 77 -11.95 17.22 -8.74
C CYS A 77 -11.69 16.13 -7.69
N ALA A 78 -12.74 15.71 -6.97
CA ALA A 78 -12.65 14.65 -5.97
C ALA A 78 -12.23 13.30 -6.54
N SER A 79 -12.38 13.05 -7.84
CA SER A 79 -11.84 11.84 -8.48
C SER A 79 -10.35 11.59 -8.17
N CYS A 80 -9.57 12.67 -8.00
CA CYS A 80 -8.15 12.60 -7.70
C CYS A 80 -7.79 13.23 -6.33
N HIS A 81 -8.60 14.19 -5.86
CA HIS A 81 -8.32 15.01 -4.68
C HIS A 81 -9.22 14.69 -3.48
N LEU A 82 -9.77 13.48 -3.43
CA LEU A 82 -10.55 12.97 -2.31
C LEU A 82 -10.00 11.62 -1.86
N GLN A 83 -9.40 11.63 -0.66
CA GLN A 83 -9.02 10.43 0.07
C GLN A 83 -9.61 10.54 1.49
N PRO A 84 -10.36 9.54 1.97
CA PRO A 84 -10.81 9.47 3.36
C PRO A 84 -9.63 9.10 4.27
N GLU A 85 -9.79 9.24 5.59
CA GLU A 85 -8.69 8.92 6.53
C GLU A 85 -8.23 7.47 6.44
N SER A 86 -9.14 6.61 6.01
CA SER A 86 -8.98 5.17 5.86
C SER A 86 -8.73 4.81 4.41
N MET A 87 -7.47 4.76 4.02
CA MET A 87 -7.15 4.03 2.80
C MET A 87 -7.11 2.54 3.14
N VAL A 88 -8.27 1.90 3.03
CA VAL A 88 -8.32 0.48 2.65
C VAL A 88 -7.62 0.46 1.29
N GLY A 89 -6.47 -0.22 1.15
CA GLY A 89 -5.51 0.02 0.06
C GLY A 89 -6.14 0.22 -1.33
N GLU A 90 -5.57 1.08 -2.19
CA GLU A 90 -6.20 1.62 -3.43
C GLU A 90 -7.03 0.59 -4.23
N LEU A 91 -6.53 -0.65 -4.39
CA LEU A 91 -7.19 -1.76 -5.08
C LEU A 91 -8.52 -2.22 -4.49
N LEU A 92 -8.78 -1.96 -3.21
CA LEU A 92 -10.00 -2.34 -2.49
C LEU A 92 -11.09 -1.26 -2.57
N THR A 93 -10.79 -0.08 -3.14
CA THR A 93 -11.76 1.01 -3.25
C THR A 93 -12.47 1.07 -4.59
N THR A 94 -11.89 0.56 -5.69
CA THR A 94 -12.60 0.46 -6.97
C THR A 94 -13.68 -0.63 -6.89
N ARG A 95 -14.90 -0.31 -7.34
CA ARG A 95 -16.02 -1.25 -7.34
C ARG A 95 -15.71 -2.50 -8.18
N PHE A 96 -16.35 -3.61 -7.86
CA PHE A 96 -16.14 -4.86 -8.58
C PHE A 96 -16.45 -4.69 -10.07
N ASP A 97 -15.54 -5.17 -10.90
CA ASP A 97 -15.62 -5.17 -12.37
C ASP A 97 -15.78 -3.77 -13.01
N VAL A 98 -15.43 -2.70 -12.26
CA VAL A 98 -15.31 -1.35 -12.79
C VAL A 98 -13.84 -1.08 -13.16
N PRO A 99 -13.53 -0.82 -14.45
CA PRO A 99 -12.15 -0.51 -14.85
C PRO A 99 -11.64 0.78 -14.20
N GLU A 100 -10.36 0.82 -13.83
CA GLU A 100 -9.71 1.90 -13.07
C GLU A 100 -9.82 3.26 -13.79
N PHE A 101 -9.73 3.25 -15.12
CA PHE A 101 -9.79 4.47 -15.95
C PHE A 101 -11.17 4.65 -16.63
N SER A 102 -12.23 3.98 -16.15
CA SER A 102 -13.57 4.07 -16.76
C SER A 102 -14.37 5.31 -16.36
N LEU A 103 -14.10 5.92 -15.21
CA LEU A 103 -14.80 7.12 -14.74
C LEU A 103 -14.74 8.23 -15.77
N ARG A 104 -15.88 8.83 -16.09
CA ARG A 104 -16.01 10.02 -16.96
C ARG A 104 -16.58 11.21 -16.19
N PRO A 105 -16.19 12.45 -16.56
CA PRO A 105 -16.80 13.66 -16.01
C PRO A 105 -18.33 13.66 -16.11
N GLY A 106 -19.00 14.07 -15.03
CA GLY A 106 -20.46 14.07 -14.92
C GLY A 106 -21.04 12.76 -14.37
N GLN A 107 -20.25 11.69 -14.25
CA GLN A 107 -20.69 10.47 -13.57
C GLN A 107 -20.47 10.57 -12.06
N PRO A 108 -21.38 10.02 -11.24
CA PRO A 108 -21.18 9.96 -9.80
C PRO A 108 -19.96 9.11 -9.41
N LEU A 109 -19.11 9.63 -8.53
CA LEU A 109 -17.91 8.92 -8.04
C LEU A 109 -18.26 7.63 -7.34
N GLU A 110 -19.35 7.62 -6.58
CA GLU A 110 -19.82 6.47 -5.82
C GLU A 110 -20.20 5.29 -6.72
N GLN A 111 -20.43 5.49 -8.02
CA GLN A 111 -20.64 4.40 -8.99
C GLN A 111 -19.34 3.72 -9.43
N HIS A 112 -18.18 4.30 -9.11
CA HIS A 112 -16.87 3.81 -9.53
C HIS A 112 -16.01 3.37 -8.35
N ARG A 113 -16.10 4.09 -7.23
CA ARG A 113 -15.29 3.85 -6.04
C ARG A 113 -16.14 3.85 -4.77
N VAL A 114 -15.74 3.02 -3.82
CA VAL A 114 -16.25 2.97 -2.46
C VAL A 114 -15.28 3.73 -1.57
N TYR A 115 -15.78 4.81 -0.97
CA TYR A 115 -15.03 5.64 -0.05
C TYR A 115 -15.47 5.33 1.37
N LEU A 116 -14.61 4.66 2.13
CA LEU A 116 -14.85 4.30 3.52
C LEU A 116 -14.02 5.19 4.44
N ASP A 117 -14.64 5.68 5.51
CA ASP A 117 -13.97 6.50 6.53
C ASP A 117 -14.02 5.79 7.89
N HIS A 118 -12.96 5.89 8.70
CA HIS A 118 -12.82 5.23 10.00
C HIS A 118 -13.02 6.25 11.11
N GLY A 119 -14.04 6.04 11.93
CA GLY A 119 -14.41 6.95 13.00
C GLY A 119 -15.77 7.61 12.76
N ALA A 120 -16.41 8.08 13.82
CA ALA A 120 -17.68 8.79 13.68
C ALA A 120 -17.47 9.98 12.76
N ALA A 121 -18.31 10.10 11.73
CA ALA A 121 -18.29 11.11 10.65
C ALA A 121 -18.47 12.58 11.13
N ALA A 122 -17.99 12.93 12.32
CA ALA A 122 -18.18 14.20 13.00
C ALA A 122 -17.00 14.64 13.87
N GLU A 123 -16.02 13.78 14.16
CA GLU A 123 -14.92 14.20 15.04
C GLU A 123 -13.85 15.01 14.31
N ARG A 124 -13.36 16.02 15.01
CA ARG A 124 -12.37 17.00 14.57
C ARG A 124 -10.98 16.37 14.47
N SER A 125 -10.87 15.25 13.77
CA SER A 125 -9.59 14.61 13.51
C SER A 125 -8.65 15.65 12.89
N GLU A 126 -7.50 15.83 13.54
CA GLU A 126 -6.43 16.68 13.01
C GLU A 126 -5.49 15.91 12.10
N ARG A 127 -5.83 14.64 11.79
CA ARG A 127 -5.16 13.87 10.74
C ARG A 127 -5.28 14.57 9.41
N PHE A 128 -4.19 14.50 8.65
CA PHE A 128 -4.04 15.26 7.44
C PHE A 128 -3.15 14.49 6.46
N GLN A 129 -3.72 14.10 5.33
CA GLN A 129 -3.04 13.37 4.27
C GLN A 129 -2.94 14.22 3.00
N VAL A 130 -2.11 13.80 2.04
CA VAL A 130 -1.82 14.61 0.85
C VAL A 130 -3.06 14.87 -0.02
N ASN A 131 -3.97 13.90 -0.10
CA ASN A 131 -5.19 13.95 -0.93
C ASN A 131 -6.45 14.38 -0.15
N HIS A 132 -6.29 15.04 1.00
CA HIS A 132 -7.39 15.49 1.85
C HIS A 132 -8.11 16.77 1.37
N HIS A 133 -7.92 17.22 0.13
CA HIS A 133 -8.45 18.52 -0.32
C HIS A 133 -9.99 18.54 -0.29
N GLY A 134 -10.64 17.60 -0.98
CA GLY A 134 -12.10 17.46 -0.92
C GLY A 134 -12.60 17.00 0.45
N TYR A 135 -11.86 16.10 1.10
CA TYR A 135 -12.22 15.54 2.40
C TYR A 135 -12.29 16.62 3.49
N ARG A 136 -11.26 17.47 3.60
CA ARG A 136 -11.21 18.58 4.56
C ARG A 136 -12.18 19.69 4.21
N LEU A 137 -12.39 19.98 2.93
CA LEU A 137 -13.41 20.95 2.51
C LEU A 137 -14.80 20.53 3.01
N ARG A 138 -15.15 19.24 2.91
CA ARG A 138 -16.43 18.70 3.41
C ARG A 138 -16.60 18.83 4.92
N GLN A 139 -15.51 18.84 5.68
CA GLN A 139 -15.51 19.11 7.12
C GLN A 139 -15.62 20.60 7.47
N SER A 140 -15.53 21.49 6.47
CA SER A 140 -15.60 22.94 6.68
C SER A 140 -17.02 23.38 7.02
N ARG A 141 -17.15 24.25 8.03
CA ARG A 141 -18.43 24.94 8.29
C ARG A 141 -18.84 25.84 7.13
N CYS A 142 -17.88 26.42 6.40
CA CYS A 142 -18.18 27.24 5.23
C CYS A 142 -18.85 26.38 4.15
N TYR A 143 -18.35 25.17 3.94
CA TYR A 143 -18.92 24.22 3.00
C TYR A 143 -20.31 23.74 3.43
N THR A 144 -20.42 23.21 4.65
CA THR A 144 -21.66 22.59 5.13
C THR A 144 -22.81 23.57 5.33
N VAL A 145 -22.53 24.83 5.71
CA VAL A 145 -23.57 25.85 5.91
C VAL A 145 -23.96 26.54 4.60
N SER A 146 -23.00 26.82 3.71
CA SER A 146 -23.33 27.56 2.48
C SER A 146 -24.05 26.70 1.45
N GLY A 147 -23.71 25.40 1.37
CA GLY A 147 -24.19 24.49 0.32
C GLY A 147 -23.83 24.90 -1.11
N LYS A 148 -22.94 25.88 -1.30
CA LYS A 148 -22.65 26.53 -2.60
C LYS A 148 -21.19 26.47 -3.02
N LEU A 149 -20.28 26.06 -2.13
CA LEU A 149 -18.85 26.02 -2.41
C LEU A 149 -18.47 24.77 -3.23
N THR A 150 -17.61 24.97 -4.22
CA THR A 150 -16.93 23.92 -4.98
C THR A 150 -15.45 24.28 -5.15
N CYS A 151 -14.64 23.38 -5.69
CA CYS A 151 -13.23 23.65 -5.95
C CYS A 151 -13.03 24.89 -6.85
N VAL A 152 -13.90 25.08 -7.86
CA VAL A 152 -13.81 26.18 -8.82
C VAL A 152 -14.39 27.50 -8.31
N THR A 153 -14.97 27.53 -7.10
CA THR A 153 -15.29 28.80 -6.44
C THR A 153 -14.00 29.58 -6.15
N CYS A 154 -12.92 28.87 -5.81
CA CYS A 154 -11.64 29.45 -5.46
C CYS A 154 -10.56 29.22 -6.52
N HIS A 155 -10.60 28.13 -7.28
CA HIS A 155 -9.59 27.79 -8.28
C HIS A 155 -10.08 28.00 -9.72
N ASP A 156 -9.15 28.36 -10.60
CA ASP A 156 -9.37 28.35 -12.04
C ASP A 156 -8.50 27.24 -12.65
N PRO A 157 -9.09 26.14 -13.17
CA PRO A 157 -8.32 25.04 -13.74
C PRO A 157 -7.61 25.42 -15.05
N HIS A 158 -7.98 26.55 -15.67
CA HIS A 158 -7.35 27.04 -16.91
C HIS A 158 -6.31 28.14 -16.66
N ARG A 159 -6.16 28.61 -15.41
CA ARG A 159 -5.19 29.66 -15.05
C ARG A 159 -4.43 29.34 -13.77
N LYS A 160 -3.11 29.23 -13.89
CA LYS A 160 -2.22 29.20 -12.73
C LYS A 160 -2.04 30.60 -12.15
N VAL A 161 -2.55 30.84 -10.95
CA VAL A 161 -2.38 32.11 -10.23
C VAL A 161 -0.94 32.27 -9.73
N ALA A 162 -0.27 33.34 -10.17
CA ALA A 162 1.10 33.65 -9.80
C ALA A 162 1.24 33.91 -8.29
N ALA A 163 2.39 33.58 -7.69
CA ALA A 163 2.58 33.64 -6.25
C ALA A 163 2.26 35.03 -5.65
N ALA A 164 2.66 36.11 -6.34
CA ALA A 164 2.40 37.49 -5.92
C ALA A 164 0.91 37.88 -5.96
N GLU A 165 0.12 37.24 -6.81
CA GLU A 165 -1.32 37.55 -6.98
C GLU A 165 -2.21 36.81 -5.97
N ARG A 166 -1.72 35.68 -5.41
CA ARG A 166 -2.52 34.77 -4.57
C ARG A 166 -3.23 35.46 -3.40
N PRO A 167 -2.57 36.32 -2.59
CA PRO A 167 -3.23 36.93 -1.43
C PRO A 167 -4.46 37.73 -1.83
N ALA A 168 -4.32 38.64 -2.80
CA ALA A 168 -5.41 39.48 -3.28
C ALA A 168 -6.50 38.64 -3.99
N PHE A 169 -6.08 37.69 -4.83
CA PHE A 169 -7.00 36.82 -5.56
C PHE A 169 -7.90 36.00 -4.62
N TYR A 170 -7.32 35.30 -3.64
CA TYR A 170 -8.11 34.46 -2.71
C TYR A 170 -8.87 35.28 -1.69
N ARG A 171 -8.33 36.44 -1.24
CA ARG A 171 -9.09 37.38 -0.41
C ARG A 171 -10.37 37.84 -1.10
N ALA A 172 -10.31 38.14 -2.41
CA ALA A 172 -11.50 38.54 -3.17
C ALA A 172 -12.57 37.42 -3.20
N LYS A 173 -12.18 36.15 -3.22
CA LYS A 173 -13.12 35.02 -3.12
C LYS A 173 -13.81 34.98 -1.77
N CYS A 174 -13.06 35.12 -0.67
CA CYS A 174 -13.63 35.19 0.67
C CYS A 174 -14.56 36.41 0.84
N ALA A 175 -14.16 37.56 0.27
CA ALA A 175 -14.93 38.80 0.32
C ALA A 175 -16.27 38.74 -0.42
N GLY A 176 -16.46 37.75 -1.30
CA GLY A 176 -17.74 37.50 -1.97
C GLY A 176 -18.86 37.08 -1.02
N CYS A 177 -18.53 36.59 0.18
CA CYS A 177 -19.52 36.18 1.20
C CYS A 177 -19.24 36.77 2.58
N HIS A 178 -18.00 37.13 2.90
CA HIS A 178 -17.60 37.68 4.19
C HIS A 178 -17.18 39.13 4.08
N ARG A 179 -17.60 39.97 5.03
CA ARG A 179 -17.06 41.31 5.20
C ARG A 179 -15.88 41.25 6.18
N PRO A 180 -14.84 42.09 6.01
CA PRO A 180 -13.75 42.18 6.99
C PRO A 180 -14.23 42.46 8.43
N THR A 181 -15.38 43.14 8.58
CA THR A 181 -16.07 43.41 9.84
C THR A 181 -16.62 42.16 10.55
N ASP A 182 -16.76 41.04 9.83
CA ASP A 182 -17.27 39.78 10.36
C ASP A 182 -16.18 38.98 11.11
N CYS A 183 -14.91 39.38 10.97
CA CYS A 183 -13.78 38.75 11.64
C CYS A 183 -13.79 39.05 13.16
N ARG A 184 -14.35 38.10 13.93
CA ARG A 184 -14.39 38.16 15.41
C ARG A 184 -13.72 36.93 16.03
N GLY A 185 -12.66 37.14 16.81
CA GLY A 185 -11.96 36.09 17.55
C GLY A 185 -10.90 36.62 18.53
N PRO A 186 -10.58 35.88 19.60
CA PRO A 186 -9.49 36.23 20.50
C PRO A 186 -8.14 36.20 19.73
N GLY A 187 -7.34 37.27 19.85
CA GLY A 187 -6.07 37.45 19.12
C GLY A 187 -6.13 38.29 17.83
N MET A 188 -7.31 38.79 17.44
CA MET A 188 -7.44 39.76 16.34
C MET A 188 -7.32 41.20 16.88
N SER A 189 -6.10 41.69 17.01
CA SER A 189 -5.85 43.13 17.17
C SER A 189 -6.32 43.90 15.93
N ASP A 190 -6.59 45.19 16.06
CA ASP A 190 -6.91 46.04 14.90
C ASP A 190 -5.75 46.11 13.89
N SER A 191 -4.51 45.90 14.33
CA SER A 191 -3.35 45.71 13.45
C SER A 191 -3.43 44.41 12.62
N ASN A 192 -3.90 43.31 13.18
CA ASN A 192 -4.10 42.04 12.45
C ASN A 192 -5.28 42.13 11.46
N LYS A 193 -6.32 42.92 11.77
CA LYS A 193 -7.45 43.17 10.86
C LYS A 193 -7.05 44.05 9.67
N ALA A 194 -6.23 45.08 9.90
CA ALA A 194 -5.69 45.95 8.86
C ALA A 194 -4.62 45.25 8.00
N ALA A 195 -3.82 44.35 8.59
CA ALA A 195 -2.78 43.57 7.90
C ALA A 195 -3.29 42.27 7.24
N ALA A 196 -4.55 41.86 7.45
CA ALA A 196 -5.10 40.62 6.89
C ALA A 196 -5.38 40.70 5.38
N SER A 197 -4.39 41.05 4.56
CA SER A 197 -4.47 40.98 3.10
C SER A 197 -4.56 39.54 2.57
N ASP A 198 -4.21 38.56 3.41
CA ASP A 198 -4.17 37.14 3.07
C ASP A 198 -5.00 36.30 4.06
N CYS A 199 -6.25 35.99 3.68
CA CYS A 199 -7.13 35.16 4.49
C CYS A 199 -6.66 33.70 4.55
N VAL A 200 -6.02 33.19 3.49
CA VAL A 200 -5.67 31.77 3.38
C VAL A 200 -4.45 31.43 4.24
N ALA A 201 -3.53 32.37 4.47
CA ALA A 201 -2.38 32.18 5.36
C ALA A 201 -2.75 31.76 6.81
N CYS A 202 -3.94 32.15 7.28
CA CYS A 202 -4.43 31.80 8.61
C CYS A 202 -5.53 30.74 8.59
N HIS A 203 -6.47 30.84 7.66
CA HIS A 203 -7.65 29.97 7.64
C HIS A 203 -7.45 28.68 6.84
N MET A 204 -6.47 28.64 5.94
CA MET A 204 -6.10 27.47 5.14
C MET A 204 -4.58 27.24 5.24
N PRO A 205 -4.04 26.94 6.43
CA PRO A 205 -2.61 26.85 6.61
C PRO A 205 -2.03 25.69 5.79
N THR A 206 -0.83 25.89 5.26
CA THR A 206 -0.04 24.80 4.68
C THR A 206 0.49 23.90 5.80
N ARG A 207 0.26 22.59 5.67
CA ARG A 207 0.65 21.57 6.66
C ARG A 207 1.41 20.43 5.96
N ARG A 208 2.24 19.72 6.73
CA ARG A 208 2.87 18.47 6.27
C ARG A 208 1.85 17.34 6.42
N PRO A 209 1.56 16.57 5.36
CA PRO A 209 0.67 15.43 5.47
C PRO A 209 1.40 14.23 6.11
N ILE A 210 0.65 13.30 6.70
CA ILE A 210 1.19 12.15 7.44
C ILE A 210 1.61 10.98 6.55
N ASP A 211 1.20 10.98 5.28
CA ASP A 211 1.45 9.92 4.31
C ASP A 211 2.53 10.29 3.29
N VAL A 212 2.95 11.57 3.23
CA VAL A 212 4.01 12.04 2.32
C VAL A 212 4.93 13.05 3.04
N VAL A 213 5.99 12.53 3.66
CA VAL A 213 6.86 13.29 4.57
C VAL A 213 7.60 14.49 3.94
N LEU A 214 7.80 14.46 2.62
CA LEU A 214 8.48 15.53 1.87
C LEU A 214 7.52 16.56 1.25
N ALA A 215 6.20 16.38 1.42
CA ALA A 215 5.21 17.30 0.86
C ALA A 215 4.72 18.33 1.89
N LYS A 216 4.21 19.45 1.37
CA LYS A 216 3.47 20.46 2.12
C LYS A 216 2.25 20.83 1.28
N VAL A 217 1.06 20.68 1.84
CA VAL A 217 -0.21 20.94 1.15
C VAL A 217 -1.12 21.83 2.00
N THR A 218 -1.93 22.63 1.33
CA THR A 218 -2.88 23.57 1.96
C THR A 218 -4.03 22.79 2.61
N ASP A 219 -4.35 23.08 3.87
CA ASP A 219 -5.50 22.48 4.54
C ASP A 219 -6.80 23.15 4.10
N HIS A 220 -7.66 22.39 3.41
CA HIS A 220 -8.90 22.90 2.81
C HIS A 220 -10.07 22.96 3.80
N ARG A 221 -9.86 22.71 5.10
CA ARG A 221 -10.92 22.78 6.13
C ARG A 221 -11.47 24.19 6.38
N ILE A 222 -10.71 25.23 6.04
CA ILE A 222 -11.08 26.65 6.28
C ILE A 222 -11.43 26.85 7.76
N ALA A 223 -10.42 26.76 8.63
CA ALA A 223 -10.63 26.71 10.07
C ALA A 223 -10.60 28.11 10.70
N ARG A 224 -11.55 28.42 11.60
CA ARG A 224 -11.54 29.68 12.38
C ARG A 224 -10.41 29.75 13.40
N ARG A 225 -9.96 28.59 13.90
CA ARG A 225 -8.79 28.43 14.76
C ARG A 225 -7.79 27.59 13.99
N ARG A 226 -6.51 27.95 14.04
CA ARG A 226 -5.47 27.11 13.45
C ARG A 226 -5.52 25.73 14.11
N PRO A 227 -5.51 24.64 13.32
CA PRO A 227 -5.45 23.29 13.87
C PRO A 227 -4.17 23.10 14.71
N GLY A 228 -4.26 22.27 15.74
CA GLY A 228 -3.12 21.95 16.61
C GLY A 228 -2.07 21.11 15.88
N GLY A 229 -0.79 21.27 16.25
CA GLY A 229 0.36 20.72 15.54
C GLY A 229 0.90 21.73 14.53
N GLY A 230 2.05 22.33 14.84
CA GLY A 230 2.67 23.36 13.99
C GLY A 230 3.00 22.87 12.57
N ALA A 231 3.56 23.75 11.75
CA ALA A 231 4.05 23.43 10.40
C ALA A 231 5.15 22.34 10.35
N GLU A 232 5.54 21.83 11.51
CA GLU A 232 6.68 20.94 11.80
C GLU A 232 6.29 19.83 12.80
N ALA A 233 5.06 19.29 12.73
CA ALA A 233 4.77 18.04 13.43
C ALA A 233 5.84 16.98 13.08
N ALA A 234 6.29 16.21 14.07
CA ALA A 234 7.30 15.17 13.90
C ALA A 234 6.95 14.27 12.70
N PRO A 235 7.94 13.80 11.93
CA PRO A 235 7.67 12.89 10.82
C PRO A 235 6.88 11.69 11.36
N PRO A 236 5.74 11.35 10.73
CA PRO A 236 5.00 10.14 11.04
C PRO A 236 5.94 8.96 10.97
N THR A 237 5.81 8.03 11.91
CA THR A 237 6.30 6.68 11.71
C THR A 237 5.48 6.06 10.57
N GLU A 238 6.07 5.18 9.76
CA GLU A 238 5.38 4.42 8.68
C GLU A 238 4.29 3.47 9.22
N SER A 239 3.83 3.66 10.46
CA SER A 239 2.72 2.92 11.01
C SER A 239 1.43 3.49 10.44
N MET A 240 0.87 2.79 9.45
CA MET A 240 -0.53 2.94 9.11
C MET A 240 -1.37 2.78 10.39
N PRO A 241 -2.44 3.56 10.57
CA PRO A 241 -3.33 3.42 11.70
C PRO A 241 -3.82 1.98 11.77
N ASP A 242 -3.68 1.38 12.94
CA ASP A 242 -4.27 0.10 13.23
C ASP A 242 -5.79 0.19 13.05
N PRO A 243 -6.40 -0.55 12.10
CA PRO A 243 -7.83 -0.49 11.85
C PRO A 243 -8.66 -1.13 12.99
N ARG A 244 -8.02 -1.72 14.01
CA ARG A 244 -8.71 -2.33 15.16
C ARG A 244 -9.50 -1.29 15.95
N GLY A 245 -10.80 -1.57 16.14
CA GLY A 245 -11.70 -0.74 16.95
C GLY A 245 -12.37 0.44 16.23
N HIS A 246 -12.10 0.65 14.94
CA HIS A 246 -12.78 1.66 14.14
C HIS A 246 -13.99 1.08 13.39
N THR A 247 -15.02 1.88 13.14
CA THR A 247 -16.15 1.54 12.24
C THR A 247 -15.98 2.26 10.91
N ALA A 248 -16.34 1.61 9.80
CA ALA A 248 -16.17 2.14 8.45
C ALA A 248 -17.52 2.69 8.04
N HIS A 249 -17.53 3.93 7.57
CA HIS A 249 -18.74 4.59 7.12
C HIS A 249 -18.56 5.05 5.68
N PRO A 250 -19.56 4.88 4.80
CA PRO A 250 -19.51 5.43 3.47
C PRO A 250 -19.43 6.96 3.54
N LEU A 251 -18.45 7.54 2.84
CA LEU A 251 -18.29 9.00 2.75
C LEU A 251 -19.46 9.67 1.99
N PHE A 252 -20.16 8.90 1.16
CA PHE A 252 -21.35 9.31 0.40
C PHE A 252 -22.59 8.55 0.92
N PRO A 253 -23.18 8.98 2.06
CA PRO A 253 -24.35 8.31 2.63
C PRO A 253 -25.59 8.48 1.72
N GLY A 254 -26.33 7.39 1.49
CA GLY A 254 -27.52 7.37 0.63
C GLY A 254 -27.38 6.57 -0.67
N SER A 255 -26.22 5.97 -0.94
CA SER A 255 -26.12 4.97 -2.02
C SER A 255 -26.89 3.70 -1.64
N ASN A 256 -27.85 3.27 -2.46
CA ASN A 256 -28.49 1.95 -2.35
C ASN A 256 -27.55 0.83 -2.82
N ASP A 257 -26.30 0.86 -2.38
CA ASP A 257 -25.25 -0.04 -2.85
C ASP A 257 -25.34 -1.39 -2.13
N PRO A 258 -25.79 -2.46 -2.82
CA PRO A 258 -25.90 -3.77 -2.19
C PRO A 258 -24.53 -4.39 -1.86
N GLN A 259 -23.44 -3.88 -2.43
CA GLN A 259 -22.10 -4.43 -2.22
C GLN A 259 -21.33 -3.69 -1.12
N LEU A 260 -21.84 -2.57 -0.62
CA LEU A 260 -21.13 -1.74 0.36
C LEU A 260 -20.68 -2.54 1.59
N ARG A 261 -21.52 -3.48 2.04
CA ARG A 261 -21.20 -4.33 3.17
C ARG A 261 -20.00 -5.24 2.92
N LEU A 262 -19.82 -5.74 1.69
CA LEU A 262 -18.63 -6.51 1.32
C LEU A 262 -17.37 -5.66 1.42
N PHE A 263 -17.42 -4.42 0.93
CA PHE A 263 -16.29 -3.50 1.02
C PHE A 263 -15.94 -3.13 2.46
N GLU A 264 -16.95 -2.89 3.31
CA GLU A 264 -16.75 -2.69 4.75
C GLU A 264 -16.04 -3.90 5.39
N LEU A 265 -16.50 -5.12 5.09
CA LEU A 265 -15.92 -6.34 5.67
C LEU A 265 -14.50 -6.60 5.15
N LEU A 266 -14.23 -6.33 3.87
CA LEU A 266 -12.88 -6.39 3.30
C LEU A 266 -11.94 -5.37 3.97
N ALA A 267 -12.45 -4.18 4.29
CA ALA A 267 -11.71 -3.15 5.01
C ALA A 267 -11.34 -3.57 6.44
N PHE A 268 -12.24 -4.27 7.12
CA PHE A 268 -12.07 -4.71 8.51
C PHE A 268 -11.28 -5.98 8.72
N LEU A 269 -10.97 -6.68 7.63
CA LEU A 269 -10.34 -7.97 7.68
C LEU A 269 -9.05 -8.02 8.52
N PRO A 270 -8.14 -7.01 8.48
CA PRO A 270 -6.94 -7.03 9.32
C PRO A 270 -7.23 -6.93 10.84
N SER A 271 -8.38 -6.39 11.23
CA SER A 271 -8.70 -6.08 12.64
C SER A 271 -9.19 -7.27 13.44
N GLU A 272 -10.15 -8.02 12.88
CA GLU A 272 -10.73 -9.23 13.50
C GLU A 272 -10.86 -10.34 12.44
N PRO A 273 -9.75 -10.96 11.99
CA PRO A 273 -9.74 -11.76 10.76
C PRO A 273 -10.74 -12.91 10.76
N ALA A 274 -10.78 -13.72 11.82
CA ALA A 274 -11.61 -14.92 11.87
C ALA A 274 -13.13 -14.63 11.84
N LYS A 275 -13.59 -13.63 12.61
CA LYS A 275 -15.00 -13.25 12.66
C LYS A 275 -15.42 -12.53 11.38
N THR A 276 -14.60 -11.59 10.94
CA THR A 276 -14.86 -10.78 9.73
C THR A 276 -14.92 -11.64 8.49
N ARG A 277 -14.07 -12.68 8.37
CA ARG A 277 -14.14 -13.64 7.25
C ARG A 277 -15.46 -14.39 7.17
N ARG A 278 -15.98 -14.89 8.31
CA ARG A 278 -17.27 -15.58 8.32
C ARG A 278 -18.39 -14.64 7.87
N GLN A 279 -18.40 -13.42 8.40
CA GLN A 279 -19.35 -12.39 7.97
C GLN A 279 -19.19 -12.04 6.48
N LEU A 280 -17.95 -11.94 5.98
CA LEU A 280 -17.65 -11.65 4.58
C LEU A 280 -18.19 -12.75 3.65
N ARG A 281 -17.98 -14.02 4.02
CA ARG A 281 -18.52 -15.16 3.28
C ARG A 281 -20.06 -15.15 3.29
N ASP A 282 -20.66 -14.98 4.46
CA ASP A 282 -22.12 -15.02 4.59
C ASP A 282 -22.78 -13.85 3.83
N GLU A 283 -22.18 -12.67 3.88
CA GLU A 283 -22.59 -11.51 3.09
C GLU A 283 -22.44 -11.77 1.58
N PHE A 284 -21.34 -12.39 1.15
CA PHE A 284 -21.11 -12.73 -0.25
C PHE A 284 -22.18 -13.72 -0.78
N LEU A 285 -22.50 -14.74 0.02
CA LEU A 285 -23.51 -15.73 -0.32
C LEU A 285 -24.93 -15.16 -0.32
N SER A 286 -25.20 -14.16 0.52
CA SER A 286 -26.49 -13.46 0.60
C SER A 286 -26.67 -12.45 -0.52
N SER A 287 -25.70 -11.55 -0.71
CA SER A 287 -25.75 -10.46 -1.70
C SER A 287 -25.54 -10.93 -3.14
N ARG A 288 -24.91 -12.09 -3.33
CA ARG A 288 -24.60 -12.69 -4.65
C ARG A 288 -24.06 -11.64 -5.63
N PRO A 289 -22.91 -11.02 -5.32
CA PRO A 289 -22.36 -9.98 -6.17
C PRO A 289 -22.04 -10.56 -7.56
N HIS A 290 -22.28 -9.76 -8.59
CA HIS A 290 -22.00 -10.15 -9.96
C HIS A 290 -20.53 -9.87 -10.30
N GLY A 291 -20.02 -10.63 -11.27
CA GLY A 291 -18.73 -10.39 -11.90
C GLY A 291 -17.54 -11.01 -11.16
N ILE A 292 -16.43 -11.14 -11.88
CA ILE A 292 -15.33 -12.04 -11.52
C ILE A 292 -14.48 -11.46 -10.37
N ASP A 293 -14.34 -10.14 -10.34
CA ASP A 293 -13.50 -9.44 -9.36
C ASP A 293 -14.02 -9.62 -7.93
N ALA A 294 -15.34 -9.69 -7.75
CA ALA A 294 -15.95 -9.99 -6.45
C ALA A 294 -15.52 -11.37 -5.92
N TYR A 295 -15.62 -12.42 -6.74
CA TYR A 295 -15.20 -13.78 -6.38
C TYR A 295 -13.71 -13.84 -6.05
N LEU A 296 -12.86 -13.19 -6.86
CA LEU A 296 -11.41 -13.22 -6.68
C LEU A 296 -10.97 -12.47 -5.42
N ARG A 297 -11.51 -11.27 -5.18
CA ARG A 297 -11.14 -10.46 -4.01
C ARG A 297 -11.64 -11.09 -2.72
N VAL A 298 -12.91 -11.52 -2.70
CA VAL A 298 -13.48 -12.20 -1.53
C VAL A 298 -12.80 -13.55 -1.29
N GLY A 299 -12.62 -14.37 -2.32
CA GLY A 299 -11.96 -15.66 -2.21
C GLY A 299 -10.53 -15.54 -1.65
N ARG A 300 -9.73 -14.58 -2.12
CA ARG A 300 -8.38 -14.32 -1.58
C ARG A 300 -8.41 -13.77 -0.15
N ALA A 301 -9.34 -12.87 0.16
CA ALA A 301 -9.53 -12.38 1.52
C ALA A 301 -9.85 -13.50 2.51
N LEU A 302 -10.60 -14.51 2.08
CA LEU A 302 -10.92 -15.67 2.89
C LEU A 302 -9.71 -16.59 3.16
N LEU A 303 -8.62 -16.48 2.39
CA LEU A 303 -7.40 -17.29 2.54
C LEU A 303 -6.35 -16.75 3.51
N LEU A 304 -6.55 -15.57 4.11
CA LEU A 304 -5.54 -14.89 4.93
C LEU A 304 -5.24 -15.55 6.31
N ASP A 305 -5.65 -16.80 6.54
CA ASP A 305 -5.43 -17.57 7.78
C ASP A 305 -5.53 -19.09 7.50
N ASP A 306 -5.20 -19.92 8.48
CA ASP A 306 -5.11 -21.39 8.37
C ASP A 306 -6.47 -22.12 8.19
N ASP A 307 -7.56 -21.42 7.84
CA ASP A 307 -8.85 -22.04 7.48
C ASP A 307 -9.23 -21.77 6.00
N PRO A 308 -8.69 -22.56 5.07
CA PRO A 308 -8.96 -22.43 3.64
C PRO A 308 -10.36 -22.90 3.24
N SER A 309 -11.10 -23.57 4.13
CA SER A 309 -12.41 -24.17 3.81
C SER A 309 -13.45 -23.11 3.40
N LEU A 310 -13.37 -21.91 3.99
CA LEU A 310 -14.26 -20.80 3.68
C LEU A 310 -14.07 -20.29 2.25
N ALA A 311 -12.84 -20.30 1.74
CA ALA A 311 -12.50 -19.80 0.41
C ALA A 311 -12.84 -20.81 -0.70
N LEU A 312 -12.68 -22.11 -0.43
CA LEU A 312 -12.88 -23.17 -1.42
C LEU A 312 -14.27 -23.12 -2.06
N GLY A 313 -15.35 -22.94 -1.27
CA GLY A 313 -16.71 -22.85 -1.80
C GLY A 313 -16.89 -21.69 -2.78
N VAL A 314 -16.41 -20.50 -2.41
CA VAL A 314 -16.47 -19.30 -3.25
C VAL A 314 -15.65 -19.49 -4.53
N LEU A 315 -14.45 -20.05 -4.43
CA LEU A 315 -13.53 -20.19 -5.56
C LEU A 315 -13.87 -21.35 -6.51
N HIS A 316 -14.51 -22.41 -6.00
CA HIS A 316 -15.13 -23.42 -6.86
C HIS A 316 -16.26 -22.80 -7.69
N GLU A 317 -17.18 -22.06 -7.06
CA GLU A 317 -18.25 -21.34 -7.77
C GLU A 317 -17.67 -20.34 -8.80
N ALA A 318 -16.55 -19.68 -8.47
CA ALA A 318 -15.84 -18.80 -9.39
C ALA A 318 -15.36 -19.53 -10.66
N VAL A 319 -14.77 -20.72 -10.52
CA VAL A 319 -14.32 -21.54 -11.65
C VAL A 319 -15.51 -22.09 -12.45
N GLU A 320 -16.62 -22.43 -11.81
CA GLU A 320 -17.84 -22.85 -12.51
C GLU A 320 -18.44 -21.74 -13.37
N LYS A 321 -18.49 -20.51 -12.84
CA LYS A 321 -19.04 -19.35 -13.55
C LYS A 321 -18.07 -18.78 -14.60
N PHE A 322 -16.77 -18.84 -14.33
CA PHE A 322 -15.72 -18.27 -15.17
C PHE A 322 -14.65 -19.33 -15.47
N PRO A 323 -14.99 -20.41 -16.22
CA PRO A 323 -14.11 -21.57 -16.41
C PRO A 323 -12.92 -21.29 -17.32
N ASN A 324 -12.98 -20.22 -18.12
CA ASN A 324 -11.95 -19.84 -19.09
C ASN A 324 -11.16 -18.60 -18.62
N ASP A 325 -10.98 -18.44 -17.31
CA ASP A 325 -10.17 -17.36 -16.75
C ASP A 325 -8.99 -17.89 -15.93
N ALA A 326 -7.79 -17.39 -16.21
CA ALA A 326 -6.58 -17.87 -15.53
C ALA A 326 -6.62 -17.59 -14.02
N ALA A 327 -7.22 -16.48 -13.60
CA ALA A 327 -7.18 -16.04 -12.21
C ALA A 327 -8.15 -16.81 -11.31
N THR A 328 -9.28 -17.29 -11.84
CA THR A 328 -10.18 -18.16 -11.08
C THR A 328 -9.51 -19.49 -10.77
N HIS A 329 -8.87 -20.12 -11.77
CA HIS A 329 -8.09 -21.36 -11.57
C HIS A 329 -6.88 -21.13 -10.68
N TRP A 330 -6.20 -19.98 -10.79
CA TRP A 330 -5.08 -19.64 -9.92
C TRP A 330 -5.52 -19.49 -8.47
N ALA A 331 -6.55 -18.67 -8.20
CA ALA A 331 -7.05 -18.45 -6.85
C ALA A 331 -7.57 -19.76 -6.22
N LEU A 332 -8.25 -20.61 -6.99
CA LEU A 332 -8.63 -21.95 -6.53
C LEU A 332 -7.40 -22.81 -6.22
N GLY A 333 -6.36 -22.76 -7.06
CA GLY A 333 -5.09 -23.43 -6.82
C GLY A 333 -4.44 -23.02 -5.49
N ASP A 334 -4.38 -21.72 -5.21
CA ASP A 334 -3.86 -21.19 -3.94
C ASP A 334 -4.69 -21.69 -2.74
N ALA A 335 -6.02 -21.70 -2.86
CA ALA A 335 -6.91 -22.21 -1.82
C ALA A 335 -6.71 -23.71 -1.55
N LEU A 336 -6.52 -24.50 -2.61
CA LEU A 336 -6.27 -25.93 -2.52
C LEU A 336 -4.89 -26.23 -1.91
N LEU A 337 -3.86 -25.43 -2.22
CA LEU A 337 -2.55 -25.54 -1.56
C LEU A 337 -2.62 -25.25 -0.06
N ALA A 338 -3.35 -24.19 0.32
CA ALA A 338 -3.59 -23.87 1.72
C ALA A 338 -4.36 -24.99 2.43
N ALA A 339 -5.30 -25.65 1.75
CA ALA A 339 -6.04 -26.82 2.24
C ALA A 339 -5.24 -28.13 2.20
N ALA A 340 -3.95 -28.10 1.88
CA ALA A 340 -3.10 -29.26 1.67
C ALA A 340 -3.60 -30.28 0.61
N GLN A 341 -4.50 -29.85 -0.29
CA GLN A 341 -5.01 -30.64 -1.41
C GLN A 341 -4.12 -30.47 -2.64
N ILE A 342 -2.94 -31.09 -2.59
CA ILE A 342 -1.84 -30.78 -3.51
C ILE A 342 -2.13 -31.19 -4.97
N ASP A 343 -2.72 -32.37 -5.20
CA ASP A 343 -3.00 -32.85 -6.56
C ASP A 343 -4.12 -32.04 -7.25
N PRO A 344 -5.26 -31.75 -6.59
CA PRO A 344 -6.24 -30.81 -7.13
C PRO A 344 -5.64 -29.42 -7.39
N ALA A 345 -4.80 -28.91 -6.48
CA ALA A 345 -4.13 -27.63 -6.67
C ALA A 345 -3.25 -27.61 -7.93
N MET A 346 -2.45 -28.67 -8.13
CA MET A 346 -1.62 -28.82 -9.31
C MET A 346 -2.45 -28.79 -10.60
N ALA A 347 -3.58 -29.50 -10.63
CA ALA A 347 -4.47 -29.51 -11.80
C ALA A 347 -5.07 -28.12 -12.10
N ALA A 348 -5.49 -27.38 -11.07
CA ALA A 348 -6.00 -26.01 -11.21
C ALA A 348 -4.91 -25.05 -11.70
N LEU A 349 -3.73 -25.08 -11.06
CA LEU A 349 -2.59 -24.23 -11.42
C LEU A 349 -2.06 -24.52 -12.83
N GLN A 350 -2.10 -25.78 -13.27
CA GLN A 350 -1.73 -26.14 -14.65
C GLN A 350 -2.73 -25.58 -15.66
N LYS A 351 -4.03 -25.55 -15.36
CA LYS A 351 -5.05 -24.86 -16.18
C LYS A 351 -4.75 -23.37 -16.25
N ALA A 352 -4.51 -22.73 -15.11
CA ALA A 352 -4.17 -21.32 -15.03
C ALA A 352 -2.92 -20.98 -15.89
N ARG A 353 -1.86 -21.79 -15.76
CA ARG A 353 -0.60 -21.63 -16.51
C ARG A 353 -0.78 -21.79 -18.02
N ARG A 354 -1.65 -22.71 -18.48
CA ARG A 354 -1.94 -22.82 -19.93
C ARG A 354 -2.57 -21.54 -20.50
N MET A 355 -3.37 -20.84 -19.71
CA MET A 355 -4.03 -19.59 -20.12
C MET A 355 -3.10 -18.38 -19.97
N ALA A 356 -2.23 -18.39 -18.96
CA ALA A 356 -1.31 -17.29 -18.66
C ALA A 356 0.09 -17.85 -18.28
N PRO A 357 0.90 -18.27 -19.26
CA PRO A 357 2.17 -18.98 -19.02
C PRO A 357 3.25 -18.14 -18.35
N ASP A 358 3.26 -16.83 -18.60
CA ASP A 358 4.22 -15.86 -18.02
C ASP A 358 3.57 -14.99 -16.92
N HIS A 359 2.68 -15.57 -16.12
CA HIS A 359 2.11 -14.87 -14.96
C HIS A 359 2.92 -15.20 -13.70
N PRO A 360 3.63 -14.22 -13.09
CA PRO A 360 4.53 -14.48 -11.95
C PRO A 360 3.82 -15.17 -10.78
N GLY A 361 2.61 -14.71 -10.45
CA GLY A 361 1.82 -15.28 -9.37
C GLY A 361 1.44 -16.74 -9.59
N ILE A 362 1.16 -17.14 -10.84
CA ILE A 362 0.79 -18.52 -11.19
C ILE A 362 2.03 -19.41 -11.14
N LEU A 363 3.16 -18.93 -11.67
CA LEU A 363 4.44 -19.64 -11.64
C LEU A 363 4.89 -19.88 -10.18
N ARG A 364 4.79 -18.87 -9.31
CA ARG A 364 5.07 -18.99 -7.88
C ARG A 364 4.20 -20.07 -7.22
N SER A 365 2.90 -20.03 -7.41
CA SER A 365 1.98 -21.01 -6.80
C SER A 365 2.20 -22.42 -7.36
N HIS A 366 2.49 -22.55 -8.66
CA HIS A 366 2.84 -23.84 -9.27
C HIS A 366 4.17 -24.39 -8.74
N ALA A 367 5.16 -23.52 -8.52
CA ALA A 367 6.42 -23.87 -7.85
C ALA A 367 6.18 -24.32 -6.40
N GLU A 368 5.31 -23.64 -5.66
CA GLU A 368 4.94 -24.03 -4.30
C GLU A 368 4.28 -25.43 -4.29
N ALA A 369 3.39 -25.71 -5.25
CA ALA A 369 2.80 -27.03 -5.43
C ALA A 369 3.87 -28.11 -5.68
N HIS A 370 4.90 -27.80 -6.49
CA HIS A 370 6.04 -28.68 -6.69
C HIS A 370 6.87 -28.89 -5.41
N SER A 371 7.14 -27.83 -4.65
CA SER A 371 7.84 -27.91 -3.36
C SER A 371 7.09 -28.83 -2.38
N LYS A 372 5.77 -28.68 -2.25
CA LYS A 372 4.95 -29.54 -1.37
C LYS A 372 4.94 -31.02 -1.82
N ARG A 373 5.20 -31.31 -3.09
CA ARG A 373 5.41 -32.69 -3.61
C ARG A 373 6.85 -33.19 -3.49
N GLY A 374 7.78 -32.36 -3.00
CA GLY A 374 9.22 -32.68 -2.99
C GLY A 374 9.87 -32.64 -4.37
N ALA A 375 9.20 -32.11 -5.39
CA ALA A 375 9.72 -31.96 -6.75
C ALA A 375 10.61 -30.70 -6.87
N TRP A 376 11.63 -30.60 -6.03
CA TRP A 376 12.46 -29.40 -5.86
C TRP A 376 13.10 -28.85 -7.15
N PRO A 377 13.59 -29.68 -8.09
CA PRO A 377 14.14 -29.15 -9.35
C PRO A 377 13.10 -28.41 -10.21
N LEU A 378 11.85 -28.89 -10.21
CA LEU A 378 10.76 -28.22 -10.93
C LEU A 378 10.35 -26.92 -10.22
N ALA A 379 10.29 -26.94 -8.89
CA ALA A 379 10.04 -25.73 -8.09
C ALA A 379 11.09 -24.64 -8.36
N VAL A 380 12.38 -25.01 -8.39
CA VAL A 380 13.49 -24.09 -8.71
C VAL A 380 13.29 -23.44 -10.09
N ALA A 381 12.90 -24.20 -11.10
CA ALA A 381 12.70 -23.67 -12.45
C ALA A 381 11.54 -22.66 -12.51
N ASP A 382 10.40 -23.00 -11.92
CA ASP A 382 9.22 -22.11 -11.93
C ASP A 382 9.41 -20.86 -11.05
N TYR A 383 10.07 -20.99 -9.89
CA TYR A 383 10.44 -19.84 -9.07
C TYR A 383 11.42 -18.91 -9.80
N ALA A 384 12.45 -19.47 -10.45
CA ALA A 384 13.39 -18.67 -11.24
C ALA A 384 12.68 -17.89 -12.35
N ARG A 385 11.78 -18.56 -13.10
CA ARG A 385 10.98 -17.90 -14.15
C ARG A 385 10.05 -16.82 -13.59
N SER A 386 9.46 -17.04 -12.42
CA SER A 386 8.66 -16.02 -11.72
C SER A 386 9.51 -14.78 -11.39
N LEU A 387 10.74 -14.98 -10.88
CA LEU A 387 11.66 -13.89 -10.52
C LEU A 387 12.23 -13.16 -11.73
N GLU A 388 12.40 -13.81 -12.90
CA GLU A 388 12.74 -13.11 -14.15
C GLU A 388 11.66 -12.10 -14.55
N LEU A 389 10.39 -12.39 -14.25
CA LEU A 389 9.25 -11.54 -14.59
C LEU A 389 8.95 -10.51 -13.50
N ARG A 390 9.25 -10.82 -12.24
CA ARG A 390 9.10 -9.91 -11.09
C ARG A 390 10.21 -10.16 -10.08
N GLU A 391 11.29 -9.39 -10.23
CA GLU A 391 12.54 -9.59 -9.49
C GLU A 391 12.36 -9.50 -7.96
N ASP A 392 11.65 -8.49 -7.47
CA ASP A 392 11.52 -8.21 -6.04
C ASP A 392 10.20 -8.72 -5.43
N ASP A 393 9.91 -9.99 -5.67
CA ASP A 393 8.82 -10.68 -4.98
C ASP A 393 9.31 -11.44 -3.74
N ARG A 394 9.16 -10.83 -2.55
CA ARG A 394 9.58 -11.44 -1.29
C ARG A 394 9.06 -12.87 -1.09
N LEU A 395 7.80 -13.15 -1.42
CA LEU A 395 7.21 -14.50 -1.24
C LEU A 395 7.82 -15.52 -2.21
N THR A 396 8.06 -15.13 -3.47
CA THR A 396 8.77 -15.99 -4.44
C THR A 396 10.22 -16.20 -4.01
N LEU A 397 10.92 -15.17 -3.54
CA LEU A 397 12.31 -15.29 -3.06
C LEU A 397 12.42 -16.27 -1.89
N GLN A 398 11.49 -16.24 -0.94
CA GLN A 398 11.46 -17.17 0.20
C GLN A 398 11.29 -18.62 -0.27
N GLY A 399 10.28 -18.91 -1.10
CA GLY A 399 10.07 -20.25 -1.64
C GLY A 399 11.23 -20.73 -2.53
N TYR A 400 11.83 -19.80 -3.28
CA TYR A 400 12.99 -20.09 -4.12
C TYR A 400 14.22 -20.47 -3.28
N ALA A 401 14.52 -19.70 -2.24
CA ALA A 401 15.62 -20.01 -1.33
C ALA A 401 15.49 -21.40 -0.71
N GLU A 402 14.29 -21.77 -0.24
CA GLU A 402 14.04 -23.11 0.28
C GLU A 402 14.30 -24.19 -0.77
N ALA A 403 13.77 -24.02 -1.99
CA ALA A 403 13.97 -24.99 -3.06
C ALA A 403 15.46 -25.10 -3.48
N LEU A 404 16.21 -24.00 -3.43
CA LEU A 404 17.67 -23.99 -3.67
C LEU A 404 18.43 -24.75 -2.57
N ILE A 405 18.08 -24.57 -1.29
CA ILE A 405 18.66 -25.33 -0.17
C ILE A 405 18.42 -26.82 -0.37
N LYS A 406 17.18 -27.22 -0.70
CA LYS A 406 16.81 -28.63 -0.90
C LYS A 406 17.47 -29.27 -2.12
N THR A 407 17.93 -28.46 -3.09
CA THR A 407 18.68 -28.92 -4.26
C THR A 407 20.20 -28.76 -4.12
N GLY A 408 20.70 -28.34 -2.95
CA GLY A 408 22.13 -28.20 -2.68
C GLY A 408 22.80 -27.00 -3.36
N LYS A 409 22.02 -26.02 -3.85
CA LYS A 409 22.53 -24.80 -4.49
C LYS A 409 22.83 -23.72 -3.45
N SER A 410 23.73 -24.01 -2.51
CA SER A 410 24.01 -23.20 -1.30
C SER A 410 24.33 -21.74 -1.61
N GLU A 411 25.20 -21.47 -2.59
CA GLU A 411 25.61 -20.11 -2.94
C GLU A 411 24.42 -19.26 -3.42
N GLN A 412 23.62 -19.81 -4.33
CA GLN A 412 22.41 -19.14 -4.85
C GLN A 412 21.38 -18.95 -3.73
N ALA A 413 21.20 -19.96 -2.86
CA ALA A 413 20.29 -19.86 -1.73
C ALA A 413 20.70 -18.71 -0.79
N ARG A 414 21.98 -18.63 -0.44
CA ARG A 414 22.53 -17.55 0.40
C ARG A 414 22.27 -16.17 -0.21
N HIS A 415 22.56 -15.99 -1.50
CA HIS A 415 22.30 -14.72 -2.18
C HIS A 415 20.80 -14.34 -2.15
N THR A 416 19.93 -15.31 -2.44
CA THR A 416 18.47 -15.11 -2.39
C THR A 416 17.98 -14.74 -0.98
N LEU A 417 18.47 -15.41 0.07
CA LEU A 417 18.11 -15.10 1.46
C LEU A 417 18.57 -13.70 1.89
N LEU A 418 19.75 -13.27 1.45
CA LEU A 418 20.24 -11.90 1.73
C LEU A 418 19.35 -10.85 1.04
N ARG A 419 18.80 -11.13 -0.14
CA ARG A 419 17.79 -10.26 -0.77
C ARG A 419 16.51 -10.19 0.05
N VAL A 420 16.02 -11.32 0.56
CA VAL A 420 14.84 -11.35 1.46
C VAL A 420 15.10 -10.50 2.70
N PHE A 421 16.26 -10.67 3.34
CA PHE A 421 16.65 -9.91 4.52
C PHE A 421 16.79 -8.40 4.23
N ALA A 422 17.32 -8.01 3.07
CA ALA A 422 17.39 -6.61 2.67
C ALA A 422 15.99 -5.96 2.51
N MET A 423 15.01 -6.72 2.04
CA MET A 423 13.62 -6.26 1.92
C MET A 423 12.87 -6.22 3.26
N ASN A 424 13.22 -7.12 4.19
CA ASN A 424 12.67 -7.14 5.53
C ASN A 424 13.77 -7.45 6.56
N PRO A 425 14.44 -6.42 7.11
CA PRO A 425 15.49 -6.61 8.11
C PRO A 425 15.04 -7.25 9.43
N SER A 426 13.73 -7.48 9.61
CA SER A 426 13.18 -8.23 10.75
C SER A 426 13.05 -9.75 10.50
N ASP A 427 13.33 -10.24 9.29
CA ASP A 427 13.30 -11.67 8.97
C ASP A 427 14.58 -12.38 9.47
N GLU A 428 14.53 -12.83 10.73
CA GLU A 428 15.62 -13.54 11.40
C GLU A 428 16.04 -14.81 10.65
N TYR A 429 15.06 -15.57 10.15
CA TYR A 429 15.31 -16.85 9.48
C TYR A 429 16.22 -16.65 8.26
N SER A 430 15.94 -15.63 7.46
CA SER A 430 16.71 -15.34 6.25
C SER A 430 18.17 -15.00 6.56
N ALA A 431 18.43 -14.19 7.58
CA ALA A 431 19.78 -13.83 8.01
C ALA A 431 20.55 -15.03 8.58
N ILE A 432 19.94 -15.79 9.51
CA ILE A 432 20.57 -16.96 10.13
C ILE A 432 20.87 -18.04 9.09
N MET A 433 19.92 -18.32 8.21
CA MET A 433 20.11 -19.36 7.20
C MET A 433 21.20 -18.96 6.19
N ALA A 434 21.27 -17.70 5.79
CA ALA A 434 22.35 -17.20 4.92
C ALA A 434 23.73 -17.33 5.58
N ALA A 435 23.85 -16.96 6.85
CA ALA A 435 25.08 -17.13 7.61
C ALA A 435 25.47 -18.60 7.77
N ARG A 436 24.51 -19.46 8.09
CA ARG A 436 24.73 -20.90 8.22
C ARG A 436 25.23 -21.53 6.92
N LEU A 437 24.63 -21.18 5.78
CA LEU A 437 25.10 -21.64 4.48
C LEU A 437 26.54 -21.21 4.21
N ALA A 438 26.90 -19.95 4.51
CA ALA A 438 28.28 -19.49 4.39
C ALA A 438 29.25 -20.31 5.26
N GLY A 439 28.88 -20.61 6.51
CA GLY A 439 29.68 -21.44 7.42
C GLY A 439 29.86 -22.88 6.91
N LEU A 440 28.79 -23.49 6.37
CA LEU A 440 28.85 -24.83 5.76
C LEU A 440 29.73 -24.87 4.51
N ASP A 441 29.75 -23.79 3.73
CA ASP A 441 30.62 -23.63 2.56
C ASP A 441 32.07 -23.24 2.95
N GLY A 442 32.39 -23.17 4.26
CA GLY A 442 33.71 -22.80 4.78
C GLY A 442 34.05 -21.30 4.70
N GLN A 443 33.07 -20.45 4.36
CA GLN A 443 33.20 -19.01 4.22
C GLN A 443 32.97 -18.29 5.56
N TYR A 444 33.78 -18.61 6.58
CA TYR A 444 33.57 -18.15 7.96
C TYR A 444 33.64 -16.62 8.12
N SER A 445 34.51 -15.93 7.37
CA SER A 445 34.56 -14.47 7.39
C SER A 445 33.26 -13.83 6.88
N GLU A 446 32.65 -14.43 5.87
CA GLU A 446 31.36 -13.98 5.33
C GLU A 446 30.22 -14.30 6.31
N GLN A 447 30.21 -15.48 6.92
CA GLN A 447 29.29 -15.83 8.00
C GLN A 447 29.33 -14.78 9.13
N MET A 448 30.52 -14.41 9.62
CA MET A 448 30.66 -13.40 10.68
C MET A 448 30.18 -12.02 10.22
N ARG A 449 30.43 -11.65 8.96
CA ARG A 449 29.96 -10.38 8.39
C ARG A 449 28.43 -10.32 8.36
N ILE A 450 27.77 -11.39 7.90
CA ILE A 450 26.30 -11.48 7.83
C ILE A 450 25.70 -11.35 9.24
N LEU A 451 26.21 -12.12 10.21
CA LEU A 451 25.69 -12.10 11.58
C LEU A 451 25.87 -10.75 12.28
N ARG A 452 27.04 -10.13 12.10
CA ARG A 452 27.30 -8.77 12.58
C ARG A 452 26.29 -7.79 11.99
N GLN A 453 26.12 -7.77 10.67
CA GLN A 453 25.18 -6.86 10.01
C GLN A 453 23.75 -7.11 10.46
N ALA A 454 23.33 -8.38 10.61
CA ALA A 454 21.98 -8.69 11.03
C ALA A 454 21.72 -8.28 12.50
N SER A 455 22.71 -8.40 13.38
CA SER A 455 22.60 -7.99 14.79
C SER A 455 22.35 -6.50 15.01
N THR A 456 22.67 -5.63 14.03
CA THR A 456 22.35 -4.19 14.13
C THR A 456 20.87 -3.91 13.99
N HIS A 457 20.11 -4.84 13.38
CA HIS A 457 18.67 -4.73 13.18
C HIS A 457 17.87 -5.65 14.12
N LEU A 458 18.45 -6.79 14.51
CA LEU A 458 17.81 -7.83 15.31
C LEU A 458 18.70 -8.24 16.49
N PRO A 459 18.48 -7.69 17.70
CA PRO A 459 19.23 -8.05 18.89
C PRO A 459 19.22 -9.56 19.20
N GLU A 460 18.17 -10.28 18.78
CA GLU A 460 18.00 -11.73 18.93
C GLU A 460 19.13 -12.52 18.25
N ILE A 461 19.58 -12.07 17.07
CA ILE A 461 20.66 -12.70 16.30
C ILE A 461 22.00 -12.57 17.01
N THR A 462 22.16 -11.60 17.91
CA THR A 462 23.40 -11.40 18.67
C THR A 462 23.81 -12.67 19.43
N LEU A 463 22.86 -13.46 19.93
CA LEU A 463 23.18 -14.73 20.59
C LEU A 463 23.75 -15.77 19.61
N HIS A 464 23.24 -15.82 18.38
CA HIS A 464 23.78 -16.69 17.34
C HIS A 464 25.19 -16.25 16.94
N TRP A 465 25.41 -14.93 16.82
CA TRP A 465 26.73 -14.37 16.54
C TRP A 465 27.74 -14.67 17.65
N ILE A 466 27.35 -14.48 18.92
CA ILE A 466 28.18 -14.83 20.09
C ILE A 466 28.56 -16.31 20.04
N GLY A 467 27.62 -17.21 19.75
CA GLY A 467 27.89 -18.64 19.62
C GLY A 467 29.00 -18.91 18.62
N GLU A 468 28.87 -18.38 17.41
CA GLU A 468 29.87 -18.58 16.36
C GLU A 468 31.25 -17.96 16.71
N LEU A 469 31.29 -16.81 17.38
CA LEU A 469 32.55 -16.21 17.86
C LEU A 469 33.27 -17.09 18.90
N LEU A 470 32.58 -17.99 19.57
CA LEU A 470 33.17 -18.91 20.55
C LEU A 470 33.51 -20.27 19.94
N THR A 471 32.67 -20.76 19.03
CA THR A 471 32.70 -22.16 18.58
C THR A 471 33.05 -22.35 17.11
N SER A 472 33.32 -21.28 16.35
CA SER A 472 33.64 -21.39 14.92
C SER A 472 34.79 -22.38 14.68
N PRO A 473 34.66 -23.28 13.68
CA PRO A 473 35.74 -24.17 13.28
C PRO A 473 36.99 -23.44 12.77
N ASP A 474 36.85 -22.22 12.24
CA ASP A 474 37.97 -21.38 11.82
C ASP A 474 38.49 -20.55 12.99
N ALA A 475 39.72 -20.85 13.41
CA ALA A 475 40.34 -20.21 14.56
C ALA A 475 40.41 -18.68 14.45
N ARG A 476 40.50 -18.13 13.23
CA ARG A 476 40.57 -16.68 12.97
C ARG A 476 39.23 -15.96 13.15
N SER A 477 38.14 -16.72 13.10
CA SER A 477 36.79 -16.20 13.29
C SER A 477 36.34 -16.27 14.75
N ARG A 478 37.11 -16.95 15.62
CA ARG A 478 36.88 -16.94 17.07
C ARG A 478 37.37 -15.63 17.69
N ASP A 479 36.53 -15.01 18.49
CA ASP A 479 36.84 -13.79 19.24
C ASP A 479 36.04 -13.76 20.56
N PRO A 480 36.53 -14.50 21.59
CA PRO A 480 35.88 -14.58 22.89
C PRO A 480 35.73 -13.22 23.58
N ALA A 481 36.64 -12.28 23.33
CA ALA A 481 36.59 -10.94 23.89
C ALA A 481 35.43 -10.12 23.31
N THR A 482 35.21 -10.18 21.99
CA THR A 482 34.02 -9.56 21.36
C THR A 482 32.75 -10.27 21.81
N ALA A 483 32.75 -11.60 21.89
CA ALA A 483 31.61 -12.36 22.39
C ALA A 483 31.20 -11.93 23.81
N LEU A 484 32.17 -11.73 24.71
CA LEU A 484 31.92 -11.25 26.08
C LEU A 484 31.30 -9.85 26.10
N ARG A 485 31.85 -8.90 25.34
CA ARG A 485 31.31 -7.52 25.26
C ARG A 485 29.87 -7.50 24.74
N LEU A 486 29.57 -8.31 23.72
CA LEU A 486 28.22 -8.44 23.19
C LEU A 486 27.26 -9.03 24.22
N ALA A 487 27.69 -10.05 24.96
CA ALA A 487 26.89 -10.70 25.99
C ALA A 487 26.58 -9.77 27.18
N GLU A 488 27.56 -8.97 27.61
CA GLU A 488 27.37 -7.91 28.62
C GLU A 488 26.37 -6.84 28.15
N GLY A 489 26.48 -6.41 26.89
CA GLY A 489 25.54 -5.46 26.28
C GLY A 489 24.09 -5.95 26.27
N LEU A 490 23.88 -7.24 25.94
CA LEU A 490 22.56 -7.89 26.03
C LEU A 490 22.04 -7.93 27.48
N GLN A 491 22.91 -8.20 28.46
CA GLN A 491 22.51 -8.19 29.87
C GLN A 491 22.06 -6.80 30.34
N THR A 492 22.78 -5.75 29.95
CA THR A 492 22.48 -4.36 30.34
C THR A 492 21.19 -3.83 29.72
N SER A 493 20.91 -4.19 28.46
CA SER A 493 19.69 -3.77 27.74
C SER A 493 18.42 -4.49 28.23
N GLY A 494 18.56 -5.60 28.97
CA GLY A 494 17.45 -6.35 29.55
C GLY A 494 16.78 -7.36 28.61
N THR A 495 17.18 -7.40 27.33
CA THR A 495 16.81 -8.43 26.36
C THR A 495 17.50 -9.76 26.66
N HIS A 496 16.76 -10.88 26.65
CA HIS A 496 17.30 -12.24 26.87
C HIS A 496 18.21 -12.43 28.10
N ARG A 497 17.94 -11.76 29.23
CA ARG A 497 18.80 -11.77 30.45
C ARG A 497 19.35 -13.14 30.86
N LYS A 498 18.55 -14.21 30.76
CA LYS A 498 18.99 -15.57 31.11
C LYS A 498 20.04 -16.10 30.13
N SER A 499 19.78 -15.98 28.82
CA SER A 499 20.71 -16.39 27.76
C SER A 499 21.97 -15.53 27.77
N ALA A 500 21.86 -14.23 28.03
CA ALA A 500 23.00 -13.32 28.15
C ALA A 500 23.93 -13.72 29.30
N ARG A 501 23.40 -14.07 30.48
CA ARG A 501 24.21 -14.57 31.61
C ARG A 501 24.95 -15.86 31.29
N LEU A 502 24.29 -16.79 30.58
CA LEU A 502 24.93 -18.03 30.14
C LEU A 502 26.06 -17.73 29.15
N ALA A 503 25.80 -16.86 28.17
CA ALA A 503 26.76 -16.43 27.17
C ALA A 503 28.00 -15.75 27.78
N ILE A 504 27.82 -14.91 28.83
CA ILE A 504 28.93 -14.30 29.59
C ILE A 504 29.79 -15.38 30.23
N ALA A 505 29.18 -16.34 30.93
CA ALA A 505 29.92 -17.41 31.59
C ALA A 505 30.73 -18.26 30.59
N PHE A 506 30.13 -18.60 29.45
CA PHE A 506 30.84 -19.31 28.38
C PHE A 506 31.97 -18.45 27.78
N ALA A 507 31.72 -17.19 27.42
CA ALA A 507 32.73 -16.33 26.80
C ALA A 507 33.93 -16.05 27.73
N ALA A 508 33.69 -15.89 29.04
CA ALA A 508 34.74 -15.72 30.04
C ALA A 508 35.67 -16.94 30.11
N LEU A 509 35.10 -18.16 30.12
CA LEU A 509 35.88 -19.42 30.12
C LEU A 509 36.80 -19.54 28.89
N PHE A 510 36.30 -19.18 27.70
CA PHE A 510 37.11 -19.19 26.47
C PHE A 510 38.20 -18.10 26.49
N THR A 511 37.90 -16.92 27.06
CA THR A 511 38.88 -15.82 27.18
C THR A 511 40.01 -16.17 28.14
N GLU A 512 39.71 -16.78 29.29
CA GLU A 512 40.70 -17.25 30.26
C GLU A 512 41.58 -18.38 29.68
N ALA A 513 40.99 -19.30 28.92
CA ALA A 513 41.73 -20.38 28.26
C ALA A 513 42.72 -19.87 27.19
N GLU A 514 42.36 -18.84 26.42
CA GLU A 514 43.28 -18.21 25.47
C GLU A 514 44.40 -17.42 26.16
N GLY A 515 44.08 -16.75 27.28
CA GLY A 515 45.06 -16.05 28.11
C GLY A 515 46.11 -16.97 28.71
N ASP A 516 45.70 -18.15 29.20
CA ASP A 516 46.59 -19.15 29.79
C ASP A 516 47.41 -19.93 28.74
N HIS A 517 46.94 -20.00 27.49
CA HIS A 517 47.71 -20.59 26.39
C HIS A 517 48.77 -19.62 25.85
N ALA A 518 48.45 -18.32 25.78
CA ALA A 518 49.39 -17.28 25.36
C ALA A 518 50.52 -17.04 26.38
N SER A 519 50.26 -17.22 27.69
CA SER A 519 51.28 -17.16 28.74
C SER A 519 52.21 -18.38 28.70
N ARG A 520 51.70 -19.59 28.40
CA ARG A 520 52.51 -20.81 28.24
C ARG A 520 53.32 -20.89 26.93
N LEU A 521 52.94 -20.15 25.90
CA LEU A 521 53.72 -20.01 24.66
C LEU A 521 54.81 -18.93 24.75
N ARG A 522 54.73 -18.04 25.75
CA ARG A 522 55.74 -16.98 26.02
C ARG A 522 56.76 -17.38 27.09
N ALA A 523 56.44 -18.37 27.93
CA ALA A 523 57.34 -19.01 28.88
C ALA A 523 58.08 -20.17 28.20
#